data_AF-A0A443IN64-F1
#
_entry.id   AF-A0A443IN64-F1
#
_cell.length_a   1.000
_cell.length_b   1.000
_cell.length_c   1.000
_cell.angle_alpha   90.00
_cell.angle_beta   90.00
_cell.angle_gamma   90.00
#
_symmetry.space_group_name_H-M   'P 1'
#
loop_
_entity.id
_entity.type
_entity.pdbx_description
1 polymer ?
#
loop_
_entity_poly.entity_id
_entity_poly.type
_entity_poly.pdbx_seq_one_letter_code
_entity_poly.pdbx_strand_id
1 'polypeptide(L)' 'MQKLKEVGYLEKGMVLVDVDGKEGKVTGLYGDNDFMMVEFDNNQNRRILWDWENLSDRVYVRR' A
#
# COMPACT_ATOMS: atom_id res chain seq x y z
N MET A 1 -15.34 -0.40 -0.68
CA MET A 1 -13.90 -0.42 -0.33
C MET A 1 -13.65 -1.64 0.54
N GLN A 2 -12.59 -2.40 0.28
CA GLN A 2 -12.23 -3.62 1.04
C GLN A 2 -11.00 -3.33 1.90
N LYS A 3 -10.87 -3.91 3.09
CA LYS A 3 -9.66 -3.69 3.91
C LYS A 3 -8.45 -4.31 3.23
N LEU A 4 -7.33 -3.59 3.25
CA LEU A 4 -6.11 -4.07 2.60
C LEU A 4 -5.57 -5.37 3.22
N LYS A 5 -5.70 -5.54 4.55
CA LYS A 5 -5.33 -6.81 5.22
C LYS A 5 -6.17 -8.00 4.77
N GLU A 6 -7.45 -7.78 4.44
CA GLU A 6 -8.32 -8.84 3.91
C GLU A 6 -8.01 -9.16 2.46
N VAL A 7 -7.51 -8.18 1.70
CA VAL A 7 -6.97 -8.42 0.34
C VAL A 7 -5.69 -9.24 0.42
N GLY A 8 -4.80 -8.94 1.38
CA GLY A 8 -3.64 -9.78 1.71
C GLY A 8 -2.46 -9.69 0.72
N TYR A 9 -2.52 -8.79 -0.26
CA TYR A 9 -1.43 -8.52 -1.19
C TYR A 9 -1.48 -7.07 -1.69
N LEU A 10 -0.38 -6.64 -2.32
CA LEU A 10 -0.28 -5.37 -3.02
C LEU A 10 -0.01 -5.61 -4.50
N GLU A 11 -0.55 -4.73 -5.34
CA GLU A 11 -0.31 -4.72 -6.78
C GLU A 11 -0.20 -3.29 -7.30
N LYS A 12 0.61 -3.09 -8.34
CA LYS A 12 0.67 -1.81 -9.05
C LYS A 12 -0.71 -1.46 -9.60
N GLY A 13 -1.11 -0.21 -9.43
CA GLY A 13 -2.42 0.29 -9.85
C GLY A 13 -3.45 0.35 -8.72
N MET A 14 -3.27 -0.39 -7.63
CA MET A 14 -4.14 -0.28 -6.46
C MET A 14 -4.15 1.14 -5.90
N VAL A 15 -5.32 1.63 -5.53
CA VAL A 15 -5.48 2.88 -4.78
C VAL A 15 -5.78 2.53 -3.33
N LEU A 16 -4.84 2.87 -2.45
CA LEU A 16 -5.01 2.72 -1.01
C LEU A 16 -5.58 4.00 -0.42
N VAL A 17 -6.51 3.84 0.51
CA VAL A 17 -7.17 4.93 1.22
C VAL A 17 -6.93 4.75 2.71
N ASP A 18 -6.39 5.76 3.37
CA ASP A 18 -6.15 5.74 4.81
C ASP A 18 -7.39 6.16 5.62
N VAL A 19 -7.23 6.23 6.94
CA VAL A 19 -8.29 6.61 7.89
C VAL A 19 -8.77 8.06 7.73
N ASP A 20 -7.91 8.95 7.22
CA ASP A 20 -8.23 10.36 6.96
C ASP A 20 -8.86 10.55 5.58
N GLY A 21 -9.01 9.47 4.79
CA GLY A 21 -9.48 9.52 3.41
C GLY A 21 -8.41 9.96 2.40
N LYS A 22 -7.13 10.00 2.79
CA LYS A 22 -6.04 10.28 1.86
C LYS A 22 -5.78 9.07 0.99
N GLU A 23 -5.54 9.34 -0.29
CA GLU A 23 -5.31 8.31 -1.29
C GLU A 23 -3.84 8.23 -1.68
N GLY A 24 -3.39 7.03 -2.00
CA GLY A 24 -2.11 6.78 -2.64
C GLY A 24 -2.24 5.64 -3.64
N LYS A 25 -1.85 5.88 -4.89
CA LYS A 25 -1.80 4.83 -5.91
C LYS A 25 -0.46 4.12 -5.86
N VAL A 26 -0.47 2.80 -5.72
CA VAL A 26 0.74 1.98 -5.79
C VAL A 26 1.29 2.03 -7.22
N THR A 27 2.51 2.55 -7.40
CA THR A 27 3.19 2.63 -8.70
C THR A 27 4.41 1.75 -8.79
N GLY A 28 5.00 1.40 -7.65
CA GLY A 28 6.20 0.55 -7.56
C GLY A 28 6.10 -0.44 -6.42
N LEU A 29 6.57 -1.66 -6.69
CA LEU A 29 6.82 -2.71 -5.71
C LEU A 29 8.25 -3.21 -5.97
N TYR A 30 9.09 -3.20 -4.94
CA TYR A 30 10.50 -3.56 -5.04
C TYR A 30 10.88 -4.44 -3.84
N GLY A 31 11.81 -5.37 -4.06
CA GLY A 31 12.30 -6.28 -3.02
C GLY A 31 11.82 -7.71 -3.19
N ASP A 32 11.88 -8.48 -2.11
CA ASP A 32 11.63 -9.91 -2.06
C ASP A 32 10.71 -10.28 -0.87
N ASN A 33 10.69 -11.56 -0.48
CA ASN A 33 9.82 -12.06 0.58
C ASN A 33 10.20 -11.54 1.98
N ASP A 34 11.45 -11.12 2.18
CA ASP A 34 11.93 -10.65 3.48
C ASP A 34 11.75 -9.12 3.62
N PHE A 35 11.87 -8.39 2.49
CA PHE A 35 11.73 -6.93 2.48
C PHE A 35 10.97 -6.44 1.24
N MET A 36 9.85 -5.74 1.45
CA MET A 36 9.06 -5.12 0.38
C MET A 36 9.05 -3.60 0.52
N MET A 37 9.46 -2.88 -0.51
CA MET A 37 9.33 -1.42 -0.63
C MET A 37 8.18 -1.08 -1.57
N VAL A 38 7.30 -0.17 -1.13
CA VAL A 38 6.11 0.25 -1.88
C VAL A 38 6.24 1.72 -2.23
N GLU A 39 6.11 2.05 -3.50
CA GLU A 39 6.12 3.42 -4.00
C GLU A 39 4.71 3.89 -4.33
N PHE A 40 4.38 5.10 -3.88
CA PHE A 40 3.11 5.75 -4.14
C PHE A 40 3.23 6.91 -5.11
N ASP A 41 2.23 7.04 -5.99
CA ASP A 41 2.00 8.18 -6.87
C ASP A 41 3.20 8.58 -7.75
N ASN A 42 3.98 7.59 -8.19
CA ASN A 42 5.18 7.75 -9.01
C ASN A 42 6.21 8.72 -8.38
N ASN A 43 6.26 8.75 -7.04
CA ASN A 43 7.11 9.63 -6.29
C ASN A 43 8.07 8.81 -5.42
N GLN A 44 9.35 8.80 -5.78
CA GLN A 44 10.37 8.05 -5.05
C GLN A 44 10.52 8.49 -3.59
N ASN A 45 10.21 9.75 -3.26
CA ASN A 45 10.21 10.23 -1.87
C ASN A 45 9.04 9.68 -1.04
N ARG A 46 8.06 9.06 -1.71
CA ARG A 46 6.93 8.34 -1.10
C ARG A 46 7.09 6.83 -1.24
N ARG A 47 8.33 6.37 -1.29
CA ARG A 47 8.68 4.96 -1.18
C ARG A 47 8.89 4.60 0.29
N ILE A 48 8.13 3.62 0.78
CA ILE A 48 8.18 3.18 2.18
C ILE A 48 8.50 1.70 2.26
N LEU A 49 9.18 1.30 3.35
CA LEU A 49 9.23 -0.10 3.72
C LEU A 49 7.83 -0.54 4.14
N TRP A 50 7.32 -1.58 3.50
CA TRP A 50 6.00 -2.08 3.76
C TRP A 50 6.03 -3.11 4.87
N ASP A 51 5.19 -2.88 5.87
CA ASP A 51 5.10 -3.70 7.06
C ASP A 51 3.65 -4.15 7.24
N TRP A 52 3.41 -5.43 6.93
CA TRP A 52 2.08 -6.03 7.07
C TRP A 52 1.67 -6.23 8.54
N GLU A 53 2.63 -6.41 9.45
CA GLU A 53 2.37 -6.63 10.87
C GLU A 53 1.86 -5.34 11.52
N ASN A 54 2.49 -4.21 11.18
CA ASN A 54 2.15 -2.89 11.72
C ASN A 54 1.15 -2.10 10.85
N LEU A 55 0.67 -2.67 9.74
CA LEU A 55 -0.35 -2.03 8.91
C LEU A 55 -1.63 -1.78 9.74
N SER A 56 -2.20 -0.57 9.64
CA SER A 56 -3.49 -0.26 10.28
C SER A 56 -4.64 -1.04 9.63
N ASP A 57 -5.56 -1.57 10.44
CA ASP A 57 -6.80 -2.23 9.97
C ASP A 57 -7.77 -1.27 9.26
N ARG A 58 -7.46 0.03 9.27
CA ARG A 58 -8.23 1.12 8.66
C ARG A 58 -7.62 1.62 7.36
N VAL A 59 -6.81 0.79 6.69
CA VAL A 59 -6.37 1.02 5.30
C VAL A 59 -7.23 0.18 4.37
N TYR A 60 -7.75 0.82 3.32
CA TYR A 60 -8.68 0.20 2.39
C TYR A 60 -8.18 0.28 0.94
N VAL A 61 -8.64 -0.65 0.11
CA VAL A 61 -8.46 -0.60 -1.34
C VAL A 61 -9.72 -0.02 -1.98
N ARG A 62 -9.54 1.02 -2.78
CA ARG A 62 -10.58 1.58 -3.65
C ARG A 62 -10.62 0.79 -4.96
N ARG A 63 -11.76 0.14 -5.23
CA ARG A 63 -12.05 -0.53 -6.51
C ARG A 63 -12.50 0.48 -7.55
#